data_AF-A0A932NYJ6-F1
#
_entry.id   AF-A0A932NYJ6-F1
#
_cell.length_a   1.000
_cell.length_b   1.000
_cell.length_c   1.000
_cell.angle_alpha   90.00
_cell.angle_beta   90.00
_cell.angle_gamma   90.00
#
_symmetry.space_group_name_H-M   'P 1'
#
loop_
_entity.id
_entity.type
_entity.pdbx_description
1 polymer ?
#
loop_
_entity_poly.entity_id
_entity_poly.type
_entity_poly.pdbx_seq_one_letter_code
_entity_poly.pdbx_strand_id
1 'polypeptide(L)'
;MLLSADQAQLEDWERQLEPFLAERLHLQLNARRRLRPVADGIDFLGYITRPDYLLVRRRVVGALRARLNQAEDTLRRLGTIAERALHCRWA
;
A
#
# COMPACT_ATOMS: atom_id res chain seq x y z
N MET A 1 6.72 10.43 6.01
CA MET A 1 6.73 11.34 4.85
C MET A 1 6.69 12.74 5.41
N LEU A 2 7.65 13.59 5.04
CA LEU A 2 7.68 15.00 5.39
C LEU A 2 7.46 15.80 4.12
N LEU A 3 6.69 16.87 4.23
CA LEU A 3 6.40 17.78 3.13
C LEU A 3 6.68 19.21 3.59
N SER A 4 7.32 19.98 2.73
CA SER A 4 7.47 21.41 2.89
C SER A 4 7.56 22.06 1.52
N ALA A 5 7.21 23.34 1.46
CA ALA A 5 7.49 24.20 0.32
C ALA A 5 8.97 24.61 0.25
N ASP A 6 9.71 24.47 1.36
CA ASP A 6 11.12 24.81 1.47
C ASP A 6 11.97 23.55 1.72
N GLN A 7 12.95 23.32 0.86
CA GLN A 7 13.88 22.21 1.00
C GLN A 7 14.75 22.36 2.26
N ALA A 8 15.18 23.57 2.60
CA ALA A 8 16.07 23.80 3.74
C ALA A 8 15.38 23.40 5.06
N GLN A 9 14.09 23.68 5.18
CA GLN A 9 13.29 23.21 6.32
C GLN A 9 13.28 21.67 6.45
N LEU A 10 13.17 20.94 5.33
CA LEU A 10 13.20 19.48 5.36
C LEU A 10 14.56 18.95 5.81
N GLU A 11 15.65 19.57 5.37
CA GLU A 11 17.01 19.22 5.77
C GLU A 11 17.26 19.49 7.26
N ASP A 12 16.73 20.61 7.77
CA ASP A 12 16.80 20.96 9.19
C ASP A 12 16.02 19.96 10.06
N TRP A 13 14.79 19.63 9.68
CA TRP A 13 14.00 18.62 10.38
C TRP A 13 14.67 17.25 10.37
N GLU A 14 15.25 16.84 9.25
CA GLU A 14 16.00 15.58 9.18
C GLU A 14 17.18 15.56 10.16
N ARG A 15 17.92 16.67 10.25
CA ARG A 15 19.06 16.82 11.19
C ARG A 15 18.63 16.75 12.65
N GLN A 16 17.45 17.27 12.98
CA GLN A 16 16.90 17.22 14.34
C GLN A 16 16.29 15.86 14.68
N LEU A 17 15.71 15.17 13.71
CA LEU A 17 15.07 13.86 13.91
C LEU A 17 16.09 12.73 14.12
N GLU A 18 17.24 12.76 13.44
CA GLU A 18 18.25 11.71 13.57
C GLU A 18 18.69 11.42 15.01
N PRO A 19 19.14 12.42 15.82
CA PRO A 19 19.51 12.18 17.21
C PRO A 19 18.31 11.73 18.05
N PHE A 20 17.13 12.32 17.85
CA PHE A 20 15.93 11.93 18.58
C PHE A 20 15.57 10.45 18.35
N LEU A 21 15.57 10.00 17.09
CA LEU A 21 15.28 8.62 16.72
C LEU A 21 16.32 7.66 17.30
N ALA A 22 17.61 8.01 17.21
CA ALA A 22 18.69 7.16 17.69
C ALA A 22 18.71 7.04 19.22
N GLU A 23 18.58 8.17 19.93
CA GLU A 23 18.75 8.23 21.38
C GLU A 23 17.49 7.80 22.15
N ARG A 24 16.29 8.14 21.65
CA ARG A 24 15.04 7.91 22.37
C ARG A 24 14.31 6.65 21.91
N LEU A 25 14.43 6.30 20.62
CA LEU A 25 13.69 5.18 20.04
C LEU A 25 14.60 4.04 19.58
N HIS A 26 15.92 4.23 19.58
CA HIS A 26 16.89 3.28 19.01
C HIS A 26 16.59 2.91 17.56
N LEU A 27 16.13 3.91 16.79
CA LEU A 27 15.79 3.79 15.38
C LEU A 27 16.74 4.61 14.51
N GLN A 28 16.82 4.24 13.23
CA GLN A 28 17.57 4.96 12.22
C GLN A 28 16.68 5.25 11.02
N LEU A 29 16.89 6.40 10.40
CA LEU A 29 16.22 6.72 9.14
C LEU A 29 16.76 5.85 8.01
N ASN A 30 15.89 5.53 7.05
CA ASN A 30 16.26 4.69 5.92
C ASN A 30 17.25 5.41 4.98
N ALA A 31 18.42 4.81 4.76
CA ALA A 31 19.48 5.36 3.90
C ALA A 31 19.08 5.55 2.43
N ARG A 32 17.99 4.91 1.97
CA ARG A 32 17.48 5.07 0.60
C ARG A 32 16.59 6.30 0.43
N ARG A 33 16.25 7.03 1.50
CA ARG A 33 15.42 8.24 1.42
C ARG A 33 16.15 9.32 0.63
N ARG A 34 15.40 10.14 -0.11
CA ARG A 34 15.90 11.32 -0.82
C ARG A 34 14.82 12.39 -0.83
N LEU A 35 15.22 13.64 -0.64
CA LEU A 35 14.35 14.78 -0.91
C LEU A 35 14.07 14.84 -2.42
N ARG A 36 12.80 15.01 -2.78
CA ARG A 36 12.34 15.06 -4.16
C ARG A 36 11.13 15.98 -4.27
N PRO A 37 10.91 16.64 -5.43
CA PRO A 37 9.70 17.41 -5.67
C PRO A 37 8.44 16.54 -5.51
N VAL A 38 7.36 17.13 -4.99
CA VAL A 38 6.04 16.46 -4.91
C VAL A 38 5.50 16.08 -6.29
N ALA A 39 5.94 16.81 -7.33
CA ALA A 39 5.62 16.55 -8.71
C ALA A 39 6.06 15.15 -9.16
N ASP A 40 7.10 14.55 -8.56
CA ASP A 40 7.59 13.18 -8.86
C ASP A 40 6.65 12.08 -8.35
N GLY A 41 5.70 12.44 -7.49
CA GLY A 41 4.78 11.52 -6.86
C GLY A 41 5.39 10.78 -5.68
N ILE A 42 4.55 10.54 -4.67
CA ILE A 42 4.95 9.92 -3.41
C ILE A 42 4.22 8.61 -3.22
N ASP A 43 4.98 7.54 -3.00
CA ASP A 43 4.41 6.24 -2.65
C ASP A 43 3.94 6.24 -1.19
N PHE A 44 2.64 6.18 -0.97
CA PHE A 44 2.05 6.12 0.37
C PHE A 44 0.83 5.20 0.43
N LEU A 45 0.84 4.26 1.38
CA LEU A 45 -0.26 3.31 1.63
C LEU A 45 -0.79 2.56 0.40
N GLY A 46 0.06 2.32 -0.60
CA GLY A 46 -0.35 1.61 -1.82
C GLY A 46 -0.86 2.52 -2.96
N TYR A 47 -0.79 3.83 -2.77
CA TYR A 47 -1.05 4.84 -3.78
C TYR A 47 0.23 5.56 -4.20
N ILE A 48 0.19 6.17 -5.37
CA ILE A 48 1.13 7.22 -5.80
C ILE A 48 0.34 8.53 -5.68
N THR A 49 0.68 9.32 -4.67
CA THR A 49 0.09 10.63 -4.42
C THR A 49 0.79 11.68 -5.27
N ARG A 50 0.05 12.37 -6.14
CA ARG A 50 0.49 13.55 -6.90
C ARG A 50 -0.23 14.78 -6.34
N PRO A 51 0.22 16.01 -6.68
CA PRO A 51 -0.42 17.22 -6.15
C PRO A 51 -1.93 17.28 -6.44
N ASP A 52 -2.33 16.91 -7.65
CA ASP A 52 -3.71 17.11 -8.12
C ASP A 52 -4.52 15.81 -8.26
N TYR A 53 -3.89 14.64 -8.09
CA TYR A 53 -4.55 13.35 -8.28
C TYR A 53 -3.85 12.19 -7.55
N LEU A 54 -4.56 11.06 -7.43
CA LEU A 54 -4.08 9.83 -6.81
C LEU A 54 -4.09 8.70 -7.84
N LEU A 55 -3.03 7.90 -7.88
CA LEU A 55 -3.00 6.65 -8.66
C LEU A 55 -2.87 5.45 -7.71
N VAL A 56 -3.59 4.37 -7.99
CA VAL A 56 -3.41 3.10 -7.26
C VAL A 56 -2.15 2.41 -7.79
N ARG A 57 -1.26 1.94 -6.91
CA ARG A 57 -0.08 1.17 -7.34
C ARG A 57 -0.50 -0.15 -7.97
N ARG A 58 0.20 -0.55 -9.04
CA ARG A 58 -0.08 -1.80 -9.77
C ARG A 58 -0.11 -3.04 -8.86
N ARG A 59 0.71 -3.09 -7.82
CA ARG A 59 0.69 -4.19 -6.82
C ARG A 59 -0.63 -4.31 -6.07
N VAL A 60 -1.30 -3.19 -5.79
CA VAL A 60 -2.57 -3.17 -5.05
C VAL A 60 -3.69 -3.68 -5.95
N VAL A 61 -3.73 -3.19 -7.20
CA VAL A 61 -4.65 -3.71 -8.22
C VAL A 61 -4.43 -5.20 -8.44
N GLY A 62 -3.17 -5.64 -8.52
CA GLY A 62 -2.83 -7.07 -8.64
C GLY A 62 -3.33 -7.90 -7.46
N ALA A 63 -3.11 -7.44 -6.22
CA ALA A 63 -3.59 -8.12 -5.02
C ALA A 63 -5.12 -8.19 -4.96
N LEU A 64 -5.82 -7.13 -5.39
CA LEU A 64 -7.28 -7.12 -5.50
C LEU A 64 -7.75 -8.18 -6.51
N ARG A 65 -7.18 -8.19 -7.72
CA ARG A 65 -7.52 -9.17 -8.76
C ARG A 65 -7.30 -10.60 -8.30
N ALA A 66 -6.18 -10.88 -7.63
CA ALA A 66 -5.90 -12.22 -7.10
C ALA A 66 -6.97 -12.66 -6.08
N ARG A 67 -7.38 -11.76 -5.18
CA ARG A 67 -8.45 -12.06 -4.20
C ARG A 67 -9.81 -12.27 -4.84
N LEU A 68 -10.15 -11.47 -5.86
CA LEU A 68 -11.40 -11.63 -6.60
C LEU A 68 -11.46 -12.99 -7.31
N ASN A 69 -10.38 -13.40 -7.98
CA ASN A 69 -10.32 -14.71 -8.64
C ASN A 69 -10.48 -15.86 -7.64
N GLN A 70 -9.83 -15.78 -6.47
CA GLN A 70 -9.97 -16.78 -5.40
C GLN A 70 -11.41 -16.85 -4.85
N ALA A 71 -12.04 -15.69 -4.67
CA ALA A 71 -13.43 -15.62 -4.24
C ALA A 71 -14.37 -16.24 -5.28
N GLU A 72 -14.15 -15.93 -6.57
CA GLU A 72 -14.91 -16.50 -7.67
C GLU A 72 -14.79 -18.03 -7.73
N ASP A 73 -13.56 -18.57 -7.63
CA ASP A 73 -13.32 -20.01 -7.60
C ASP A 73 -14.02 -20.69 -6.40
N THR A 74 -14.01 -20.02 -5.24
CA THR A 74 -14.68 -20.52 -4.04
C THR A 74 -16.18 -20.58 -4.23
N LEU A 75 -16.79 -19.51 -4.77
CA LEU A 75 -18.23 -19.47 -5.06
C LEU A 75 -18.64 -20.52 -6.09
N ARG A 76 -17.85 -20.71 -7.16
CA ARG A 76 -18.08 -21.76 -8.17
C ARG A 76 -18.10 -23.14 -7.52
N ARG A 77 -17.11 -23.47 -6.67
CA ARG A 77 -17.03 -24.75 -5.97
C ARG A 77 -18.24 -24.98 -5.04
N LEU A 78 -18.63 -23.96 -4.28
CA LEU A 78 -19.79 -24.04 -3.40
C LEU A 78 -21.09 -24.26 -4.18
N GLY A 79 -21.28 -23.58 -5.31
CA GLY A 79 -22.40 -23.80 -6.22
C GLY A 79 -22.46 -25.24 -6.73
N THR A 80 -21.34 -25.77 -7.22
CA THR A 80 -21.26 -27.16 -7.70
C THR A 80 -21.57 -28.18 -6.59
N ILE A 81 -21.14 -27.93 -5.35
CA ILE A 81 -21.45 -28.80 -4.20
C ILE A 81 -22.96 -28.73 -3.87
N ALA A 82 -23.55 -27.53 -3.87
CA ALA A 82 -24.97 -27.35 -3.59
C ALA A 82 -25.86 -28.05 -4.64
N GLU A 83 -25.52 -27.92 -5.92
CA GLU A 83 -26.21 -28.61 -7.04
C GLU A 83 -26.14 -30.14 -6.90
N ARG A 84 -24.95 -30.68 -6.61
CA ARG A 84 -24.76 -32.13 -6.39
C ARG A 84 -25.55 -32.62 -5.17
N ALA A 85 -25.56 -31.86 -4.08
CA ALA A 85 -26.31 -32.21 -2.89
C ALA A 85 -27.84 -32.17 -3.13
N LEU A 86 -28.34 -31.29 -4.00
CA LEU A 86 -29.73 -31.30 -4.43
C LEU A 86 -30.04 -32.54 -5.27
N HIS A 87 -29.17 -32.90 -6.22
CA HIS A 87 -29.39 -34.08 -7.06
C HIS A 87 -29.46 -35.39 -6.25
N CYS A 88 -28.58 -35.59 -5.27
CA CYS A 88 -28.62 -36.76 -4.39
C CYS A 88 -29.79 -36.78 -3.38
N ARG A 89 -30.53 -35.67 -3.21
CA ARG A 89 -31.69 -35.61 -2.30
C ARG A 89 -33.01 -36.01 -2.97
N TRP A 90 -33.01 -36.17 -4.29
CA TRP A 90 -34.20 -36.55 -5.09
C TRP A 90 -33.98 -37.84 -5.90
N ALA A 91 -32.92 -38.59 -5.58
CA ALA A 91 -32.63 -39.93 -6.11
C ALA A 91 -32.65 -40.93 -4.96
#